data_AF-A0A223V8K9-F1
#
_entry.id   AF-A0A223V8K9-F1
#
_cell.length_a   1.000
_cell.length_b   1.000
_cell.length_c   1.000
_cell.angle_alpha   90.00
_cell.angle_beta   90.00
_cell.angle_gamma   90.00
#
_symmetry.space_group_name_H-M   'P 1'
#
loop_
_entity.id
_entity.type
_entity.pdbx_description
1 polymer ?
#
loop_
_entity_poly.entity_id
_entity_poly.type
_entity_poly.pdbx_seq_one_letter_code
_entity_poly.pdbx_strand_id
1 'polypeptide(L)'
;MSGAKHRIYTMSFAGVYPHYITKAEKKGKTKEDVDTIIFWLTGYDKNSLERILKNKTNFERFFEEAPRFNPNASKITGVICGYRVEEIEDKLMQKVRYLDKLIDELAKGKSMEKILRK
;
A
#
# COMPACT_ATOMS: atom_id res chain seq x y z
N MET A 1 22.74 -10.92 16.13
CA MET A 1 21.31 -10.92 15.73
C MET A 1 20.58 -9.92 16.61
N SER A 2 20.17 -8.78 16.06
CA SER A 2 19.20 -7.91 16.72
C SER A 2 18.50 -7.10 15.63
N GLY A 3 17.67 -7.79 14.85
CA GLY A 3 16.80 -7.16 13.88
C GLY A 3 15.62 -6.58 14.65
N ALA A 4 15.77 -5.38 15.20
CA ALA A 4 14.64 -4.65 15.77
C ALA A 4 13.59 -4.53 14.65
N LYS A 5 12.46 -5.25 14.78
CA LYS A 5 11.37 -5.16 13.81
C LYS A 5 11.02 -3.68 13.63
N HIS A 6 11.10 -3.20 12.39
CA HIS A 6 10.79 -1.81 12.11
C HIS A 6 9.35 -1.55 12.58
N ARG A 7 9.13 -0.51 13.41
CA ARG A 7 7.85 -0.26 14.09
C ARG A 7 6.64 -0.30 13.15
N ILE A 8 6.86 0.04 11.88
CA ILE A 8 5.85 0.02 10.82
C ILE A 8 5.23 -1.37 10.58
N TYR A 9 5.94 -2.47 10.84
CA TYR A 9 5.44 -3.83 10.62
C TYR A 9 4.35 -4.20 11.61
N THR A 10 4.49 -3.72 12.85
CA THR A 10 3.53 -3.95 13.93
C THR A 10 2.42 -2.90 13.98
N MET A 11 2.53 -1.82 13.20
CA MET A 11 1.47 -0.81 13.12
C MET A 11 0.22 -1.39 12.48
N SER A 12 -0.93 -1.01 13.04
CA SER A 12 -2.23 -1.40 12.49
C SER A 12 -2.45 -0.73 11.14
N PHE A 13 -2.72 -1.54 10.10
CA PHE A 13 -3.13 -1.05 8.80
C PHE A 13 -4.40 -0.20 8.92
N ALA A 14 -5.33 -0.61 9.79
CA ALA A 14 -6.57 0.12 10.05
C ALA A 14 -6.34 1.55 10.60
N GLY A 15 -5.23 1.77 11.32
CA GLY A 15 -4.84 3.10 11.78
C GLY A 15 -4.25 3.97 10.66
N VAL A 16 -3.60 3.36 9.67
CA VAL A 16 -2.96 4.08 8.56
C VAL A 16 -3.92 4.33 7.40
N TYR A 17 -4.86 3.41 7.15
CA TYR A 17 -5.81 3.47 6.04
C TYR A 17 -6.60 4.80 5.94
N PRO A 18 -7.14 5.38 7.02
CA PRO A 18 -7.79 6.70 6.96
C PRO A 18 -6.87 7.81 6.45
N HIS A 19 -5.56 7.73 6.74
CA HIS A 19 -4.59 8.72 6.25
C HIS A 19 -4.36 8.61 4.74
N TYR A 20 -4.44 7.41 4.16
CA TYR A 20 -4.40 7.26 2.71
C TYR A 20 -5.63 7.89 2.05
N ILE A 21 -6.82 7.65 2.60
CA ILE A 21 -8.07 8.27 2.12
C ILE A 21 -7.97 9.80 2.20
N THR A 22 -7.64 10.36 3.37
CA THR A 22 -7.53 11.81 3.53
C THR A 22 -6.49 12.43 2.59
N LYS A 23 -5.37 11.74 2.32
CA LYS A 23 -4.36 12.22 1.36
C LYS A 23 -4.92 12.26 -0.07
N ALA A 24 -5.72 11.27 -0.45
CA ALA A 24 -6.39 11.18 -1.75
C ALA A 24 -7.51 12.24 -1.88
N GLU A 25 -8.35 12.38 -0.87
CA GLU A 25 -9.47 13.35 -0.83
C GLU A 25 -9.00 14.80 -0.94
N LYS A 26 -7.88 15.14 -0.30
CA LYS A 26 -7.22 16.46 -0.45
C LYS A 26 -6.85 16.81 -1.90
N LYS A 27 -6.91 15.84 -2.80
CA LYS A 27 -6.56 15.93 -4.22
C LYS A 27 -7.74 15.59 -5.13
N GLY A 28 -8.97 15.58 -4.59
CA GLY A 28 -10.19 15.31 -5.34
C GLY A 28 -10.36 13.86 -5.76
N LYS A 29 -9.69 12.93 -5.08
CA LYS A 29 -9.81 11.48 -5.27
C LYS A 29 -10.67 10.86 -4.19
N THR A 30 -11.19 9.66 -4.42
CA THR A 30 -12.15 9.04 -3.51
C THR A 30 -11.54 7.87 -2.72
N LYS A 31 -12.29 7.40 -1.72
CA LYS A 31 -11.97 6.15 -1.02
C LYS A 31 -11.90 4.97 -2.00
N GLU A 32 -12.78 4.92 -2.99
CA GLU A 32 -12.82 3.84 -3.99
C GLU A 32 -11.55 3.81 -4.85
N ASP A 33 -10.94 4.97 -5.13
CA ASP A 33 -9.64 5.03 -5.80
C ASP A 33 -8.54 4.35 -4.96
N VAL A 34 -8.53 4.61 -3.64
CA VAL A 34 -7.59 4.00 -2.70
C VAL A 34 -7.83 2.50 -2.59
N ASP A 35 -9.09 2.08 -2.47
CA ASP A 35 -9.48 0.67 -2.40
C ASP A 35 -9.07 -0.07 -3.69
N THR A 36 -9.26 0.55 -4.85
CA THR A 36 -8.85 -0.01 -6.15
C THR A 36 -7.35 -0.28 -6.20
N ILE A 37 -6.53 0.65 -5.69
CA ILE A 37 -5.08 0.47 -5.59
C ILE A 37 -4.72 -0.69 -4.67
N ILE A 38 -5.37 -0.78 -3.50
CA ILE A 38 -5.13 -1.87 -2.54
C ILE A 38 -5.48 -3.21 -3.17
N PHE A 39 -6.67 -3.34 -3.77
CA PHE A 39 -7.14 -4.56 -4.42
C PHE A 39 -6.23 -4.98 -5.56
N TRP A 40 -5.82 -4.03 -6.40
CA TRP A 40 -4.89 -4.31 -7.47
C TRP A 40 -3.54 -4.80 -6.95
N LEU A 41 -3.02 -4.24 -5.85
CA LEU A 41 -1.69 -4.58 -5.33
C LEU A 41 -1.68 -5.94 -4.61
N THR A 42 -2.69 -6.21 -3.78
CA THR A 42 -2.69 -7.36 -2.85
C THR A 42 -3.59 -8.51 -3.28
N GLY A 43 -4.53 -8.26 -4.19
CA GLY A 43 -5.58 -9.20 -4.56
C GLY A 43 -6.70 -9.32 -3.52
N TYR A 44 -6.75 -8.41 -2.53
CA TYR A 44 -7.92 -8.31 -1.65
C TYR A 44 -9.15 -7.83 -2.41
N ASP A 45 -10.31 -8.15 -1.86
CA ASP A 45 -11.60 -7.58 -2.24
C ASP A 45 -12.17 -6.71 -1.10
N LYS A 46 -13.34 -6.12 -1.35
CA LYS A 46 -14.04 -5.27 -0.39
C LYS A 46 -14.30 -6.00 0.94
N ASN A 47 -14.79 -7.23 0.89
CA ASN A 47 -15.12 -8.02 2.09
C ASN A 47 -13.87 -8.30 2.93
N SER A 48 -12.76 -8.64 2.28
CA SER A 48 -11.48 -8.89 2.93
C SER A 48 -10.93 -7.62 3.56
N LEU A 49 -10.98 -6.50 2.84
CA LEU A 49 -10.53 -5.21 3.36
C LEU A 49 -11.35 -4.76 4.58
N GLU A 50 -12.67 -4.91 4.54
CA GLU A 50 -13.53 -4.62 5.70
C GLU A 50 -13.16 -5.46 6.93
N ARG A 51 -12.89 -6.76 6.75
CA ARG A 51 -12.42 -7.65 7.83
C ARG A 51 -11.06 -7.21 8.38
N ILE A 52 -10.11 -6.87 7.50
CA ILE A 52 -8.77 -6.41 7.86
C ILE A 52 -8.86 -5.15 8.73
N LEU A 53 -9.70 -4.19 8.33
CA LEU A 53 -9.94 -2.94 9.05
C LEU A 53 -10.60 -3.21 10.41
N LYS A 54 -11.63 -4.05 10.45
CA LYS A 54 -12.32 -4.44 11.71
C LYS A 54 -11.39 -5.14 12.70
N ASN A 55 -10.55 -6.05 12.21
CA ASN A 55 -9.63 -6.83 13.02
C ASN A 55 -8.37 -6.05 13.43
N LYS A 56 -8.21 -4.79 12.96
CA LYS A 56 -7.03 -3.95 13.19
C LYS A 56 -5.72 -4.63 12.79
N THR A 57 -5.76 -5.44 11.74
CA THR A 57 -4.63 -6.23 11.22
C THR A 57 -3.41 -5.34 11.01
N ASN A 58 -2.22 -5.82 11.39
CA ASN A 58 -0.97 -5.07 11.20
C ASN A 58 -0.42 -5.22 9.78
N PHE A 59 0.57 -4.41 9.40
CA PHE A 59 1.15 -4.45 8.06
C PHE A 59 1.82 -5.78 7.70
N GLU A 60 2.49 -6.43 8.67
CA GLU A 60 3.11 -7.74 8.47
C GLU A 60 2.05 -8.76 7.99
N ARG A 61 0.97 -8.92 8.75
CA ARG A 61 -0.13 -9.83 8.42
C ARG A 61 -0.88 -9.42 7.17
N PHE A 62 -1.14 -8.12 6.99
CA PHE A 62 -1.80 -7.60 5.79
C PHE A 62 -1.07 -7.99 4.49
N PHE A 63 0.26 -8.03 4.48
CA PHE A 63 1.02 -8.40 3.29
C PHE A 63 1.39 -9.88 3.20
N GLU A 64 1.40 -10.60 4.33
CA GLU A 64 1.55 -12.06 4.38
C GLU A 64 0.27 -12.77 3.92
N GLU A 65 -0.89 -12.27 4.32
CA GLU A 65 -2.20 -12.87 4.02
C GLU A 65 -2.82 -12.33 2.72
N ALA A 66 -2.06 -11.55 1.94
CA ALA A 66 -2.49 -11.03 0.66
C ALA A 66 -2.76 -12.20 -0.33
N PRO A 67 -3.99 -12.38 -0.86
CA PRO A 67 -4.35 -13.55 -1.65
C PRO A 67 -3.50 -13.71 -2.90
N ARG A 68 -3.20 -12.60 -3.57
CA ARG A 68 -2.38 -12.59 -4.77
C ARG A 68 -1.71 -11.24 -4.94
N PHE A 69 -0.49 -11.14 -4.44
CA PHE A 69 0.34 -9.96 -4.69
C PHE A 69 0.59 -9.81 -6.20
N ASN A 70 0.42 -8.59 -6.72
CA ASN A 70 0.43 -8.36 -8.15
C ASN A 70 1.83 -8.53 -8.76
N PRO A 71 2.01 -9.32 -9.83
CA PRO A 71 3.32 -9.46 -10.49
C PRO A 71 3.83 -8.15 -11.11
N ASN A 72 2.93 -7.25 -11.51
CA ASN A 72 3.28 -5.92 -12.02
C ASN A 72 3.77 -4.97 -10.92
N ALA A 73 3.70 -5.33 -9.63
CA ALA A 73 4.28 -4.52 -8.55
C ALA A 73 5.79 -4.31 -8.72
N SER A 74 6.49 -5.24 -9.38
CA SER A 74 7.90 -5.09 -9.78
C SER A 74 8.16 -3.89 -10.70
N LYS A 75 7.14 -3.40 -11.40
CA LYS A 75 7.22 -2.20 -12.27
C LYS A 75 7.05 -0.89 -11.49
N ILE A 76 6.87 -0.94 -10.17
CA ILE A 76 6.75 0.24 -9.33
C ILE A 76 8.18 0.72 -8.98
N THR A 77 8.69 1.69 -9.73
CA THR A 77 10.09 2.16 -9.60
C THR A 77 10.19 3.64 -9.29
N GLY A 78 11.32 4.06 -8.73
CA GLY A 78 11.70 5.43 -8.38
C GLY A 78 11.59 5.73 -6.88
N VAL A 79 11.67 7.01 -6.51
CA VAL A 79 11.78 7.43 -5.10
C VAL A 79 10.41 7.64 -4.42
N ILE A 80 10.29 7.24 -3.15
CA ILE A 80 9.20 7.59 -2.22
C ILE A 80 9.75 7.68 -0.79
N CYS A 81 9.34 8.69 -0.03
CA CYS A 81 9.79 8.91 1.35
C CYS A 81 11.32 8.89 1.54
N GLY A 82 12.09 9.32 0.54
CA GLY A 82 13.56 9.32 0.56
C GLY A 82 14.24 8.01 0.14
N TYR A 83 13.47 6.95 -0.15
CA TYR A 83 13.98 5.65 -0.56
C TYR A 83 13.66 5.36 -2.02
N ARG A 84 14.59 4.72 -2.74
CA ARG A 84 14.33 4.14 -4.06
C ARG A 84 13.74 2.74 -3.88
N VAL A 85 12.49 2.53 -4.31
CA VAL A 85 11.72 1.34 -3.91
C VAL A 85 12.31 0.04 -4.43
N GLU A 86 12.83 0.07 -5.66
CA GLU A 86 13.48 -1.07 -6.31
C GLU A 86 14.78 -1.52 -5.62
N GLU A 87 15.41 -0.66 -4.81
CA GLU A 87 16.64 -0.96 -4.08
C GLU A 87 16.39 -1.40 -2.63
N ILE A 88 15.13 -1.45 -2.17
CA ILE A 88 14.82 -1.85 -0.80
C ILE A 88 14.98 -3.38 -0.65
N GLU A 89 15.96 -3.80 0.15
CA GLU A 89 16.24 -5.23 0.41
C GLU A 89 15.18 -5.90 1.29
N ASP A 90 14.64 -5.17 2.28
CA ASP A 90 13.58 -5.70 3.13
C ASP A 90 12.26 -5.77 2.34
N LYS A 91 11.85 -7.01 2.02
CA LYS A 91 10.66 -7.28 1.21
C LYS A 91 9.37 -6.70 1.81
N LEU A 92 9.22 -6.70 3.13
CA LEU A 92 8.02 -6.15 3.76
C LEU A 92 8.03 -4.62 3.68
N MET A 93 9.18 -3.99 3.95
CA MET A 93 9.35 -2.55 3.75
C MET A 93 9.07 -2.17 2.29
N GLN A 94 9.58 -2.95 1.34
CA GLN A 94 9.38 -2.71 -0.09
C GLN A 94 7.89 -2.75 -0.45
N LYS A 95 7.13 -3.74 0.04
CA LYS A 95 5.68 -3.83 -0.15
C LYS A 95 4.94 -2.62 0.43
N VAL A 96 5.31 -2.17 1.63
CA VAL A 96 4.76 -0.95 2.24
C VAL A 96 5.04 0.27 1.35
N ARG A 97 6.28 0.41 0.86
CA ARG A 97 6.67 1.53 -0.01
C ARG A 97 6.06 1.47 -1.40
N TYR A 98 5.75 0.29 -1.94
CA TYR A 98 4.94 0.15 -3.14
C TYR A 98 3.55 0.76 -2.92
N LEU A 99 2.87 0.42 -1.82
CA LEU A 99 1.57 1.00 -1.51
C LEU A 99 1.65 2.51 -1.32
N ASP A 100 2.57 3.01 -0.49
CA ASP A 100 2.77 4.45 -0.26
C ASP A 100 2.97 5.20 -1.58
N LYS A 101 3.75 4.61 -2.50
CA LYS A 101 4.05 5.19 -3.79
C LYS A 101 2.83 5.25 -4.70
N LEU A 102 2.02 4.21 -4.78
CA LEU A 102 0.79 4.22 -5.58
C LEU A 102 -0.19 5.28 -5.06
N ILE A 103 -0.33 5.42 -3.73
CA ILE A 103 -1.15 6.46 -3.12
C ILE A 103 -0.56 7.86 -3.34
N ASP A 104 0.76 8.00 -3.35
CA ASP A 104 1.42 9.26 -3.68
C ASP A 104 1.21 9.66 -5.15
N GLU A 105 1.26 8.69 -6.07
CA GLU A 105 0.94 8.90 -7.48
C GLU A 105 -0.53 9.32 -7.68
N LEU A 106 -1.45 8.71 -6.93
CA LEU A 106 -2.85 9.12 -6.90
C LEU A 106 -3.00 10.57 -6.42
N ALA A 107 -2.33 10.92 -5.32
CA ALA A 107 -2.35 12.28 -4.76
C ALA A 107 -1.64 13.32 -5.66
N LYS A 108 -0.74 12.89 -6.54
CA LYS A 108 -0.12 13.74 -7.58
C LYS A 108 -1.00 13.87 -8.83
N GLY A 109 -2.20 13.30 -8.83
CA GLY A 109 -3.15 13.41 -9.93
C GLY A 109 -2.82 12.51 -11.12
N LYS A 110 -1.99 11.46 -10.95
CA LYS A 110 -1.80 10.48 -12.02
C LYS A 110 -3.11 9.74 -12.30
N SER A 111 -3.32 9.36 -13.56
CA SER A 111 -4.45 8.52 -13.98
C SER A 111 -4.34 7.11 -13.38
N MET A 112 -5.48 6.49 -13.08
CA MET A 112 -5.54 5.14 -12.51
C MET A 112 -4.83 4.11 -13.41
N GLU A 113 -4.96 4.20 -14.73
CA GLU A 113 -4.26 3.33 -15.70
C GLU A 113 -2.74 3.32 -15.48
N LYS A 114 -2.11 4.50 -15.47
CA LYS A 114 -0.69 4.68 -15.13
C LYS A 114 -0.33 4.13 -13.75
N ILE A 115 -1.17 4.38 -12.73
CA ILE A 115 -0.92 3.91 -11.35
C ILE A 115 -0.93 2.37 -11.32
N LEU A 116 -1.90 1.74 -11.96
CA LEU A 116 -2.08 0.29 -12.02
C LEU A 116 -1.17 -0.39 -13.06
N ARG A 117 -0.24 0.37 -13.66
CA ARG A 117 0.71 -0.10 -14.68
C ARG A 117 0.00 -0.85 -15.82
N LYS A 118 -1.17 -0.32 -16.20
CA LYS A 118 -1.97 -0.71 -17.36
C LYS A 118 -1.70 0.24 -18.51
#